data_AF-A0A7S2IQD9-F1
#
_entry.id   AF-A0A7S2IQD9-F1
#
_cell.length_a   1.000
_cell.length_b   1.000
_cell.length_c   1.000
_cell.angle_alpha   90.00
_cell.angle_beta   90.00
_cell.angle_gamma   90.00
#
_symmetry.space_group_name_H-M   'P 1'
#
loop_
_entity.id
_entity.type
_entity.pdbx_description
1 polymer ?
#
loop_
_entity_poly.entity_id
_entity_poly.type
_entity_poly.pdbx_seq_one_letter_code
_entity_poly.pdbx_strand_id
1 'polypeptide(L)'
;GGDAAEIVGQHMQPRSVDHAFINFPEPPSGWQGIEDASNSLHLLTPAFFRALHRVLRPSGYLTIFSDNGRYCRSLAATLGAMRVSEESGAPPLLSSEVVAGASSFEQIGSVRLYHGVPGPECGHRRYE
;
A
#
# COMPACT_ATOMS: atom_id res chain seq x y z
N GLY A 1 -1.89 -18.97 11.07
CA GLY A 1 -1.54 -17.56 10.81
C GLY A 1 -0.05 -17.39 11.00
N GLY A 2 0.58 -16.45 10.29
CA GLY A 2 2.02 -16.18 10.33
C GLY A 2 2.31 -14.73 9.94
N ASP A 3 3.59 -14.36 9.87
CA ASP A 3 4.04 -13.02 9.48
C ASP A 3 3.78 -12.76 7.98
N ALA A 4 3.04 -11.70 7.67
CA ALA A 4 2.71 -11.36 6.28
C ALA A 4 3.95 -11.04 5.43
N ALA A 5 4.97 -10.38 6.00
CA ALA A 5 6.21 -10.09 5.28
C ALA A 5 6.97 -11.36 4.92
N GLU A 6 6.99 -12.34 5.81
CA GLU A 6 7.60 -13.64 5.57
C GLU A 6 6.81 -14.45 4.54
N ILE A 7 5.48 -14.51 4.68
CA ILE A 7 4.61 -15.28 3.76
C ILE A 7 4.70 -14.69 2.34
N VAL A 8 4.51 -13.38 2.19
CA VAL A 8 4.59 -12.71 0.88
C VAL A 8 6.00 -12.79 0.30
N GLY A 9 7.02 -12.63 1.15
CA GLY A 9 8.42 -12.60 0.75
C GLY A 9 8.99 -13.97 0.35
N GLN A 10 8.56 -15.05 1.01
CA GLN A 10 9.24 -16.35 0.90
C GLN A 10 8.35 -17.48 0.40
N HIS A 11 7.03 -17.40 0.63
CA HIS A 11 6.12 -18.54 0.42
C HIS A 11 5.16 -18.35 -0.75
N MET A 12 4.90 -17.11 -1.15
CA MET A 12 3.99 -16.81 -2.27
C MET A 12 4.72 -16.80 -3.62
N GLN A 13 4.13 -17.49 -4.60
CA GLN A 13 4.67 -17.54 -5.95
C GLN A 13 4.58 -16.16 -6.63
N PRO A 14 5.55 -15.79 -7.48
CA PRO A 14 5.44 -14.58 -8.30
C PRO A 14 4.19 -14.62 -9.19
N ARG A 15 3.52 -13.46 -9.35
CA ARG A 15 2.34 -13.29 -10.21
C ARG A 15 1.17 -14.25 -9.90
N SER A 16 0.98 -14.59 -8.63
CA SER A 16 -0.08 -15.50 -8.16
C SER A 16 -1.25 -14.79 -7.49
N VAL A 17 -1.16 -13.48 -7.26
CA VAL A 17 -2.18 -12.69 -6.54
C VAL A 17 -2.85 -11.71 -7.49
N ASP A 18 -4.18 -11.78 -7.59
CA ASP A 18 -4.96 -10.82 -8.36
C ASP A 18 -5.11 -9.48 -7.64
N HIS A 19 -5.44 -9.52 -6.35
CA HIS A 19 -5.70 -8.34 -5.54
C HIS A 19 -5.18 -8.52 -4.11
N ALA A 20 -4.53 -7.49 -3.57
CA ALA A 20 -4.09 -7.41 -2.19
C ALA A 20 -4.81 -6.26 -1.49
N PHE A 21 -5.45 -6.56 -0.36
CA PHE A 21 -6.17 -5.59 0.45
C PHE A 21 -5.53 -5.51 1.83
N ILE A 22 -5.13 -4.31 2.23
CA ILE A 22 -4.54 -4.03 3.55
C ILE A 22 -5.49 -3.07 4.26
N ASN A 23 -6.27 -3.61 5.19
CA ASN A 23 -7.33 -2.89 5.86
C ASN A 23 -6.89 -2.48 7.27
N PHE A 24 -6.97 -1.18 7.54
CA PHE A 24 -6.65 -0.53 8.81
C PHE A 24 -5.27 -0.92 9.36
N PRO A 25 -4.18 -0.76 8.57
CA PRO A 25 -2.85 -1.03 9.08
C PRO A 25 -2.54 -0.10 10.25
N GLU A 26 -1.93 -0.65 11.30
CA GLU A 26 -1.42 0.15 12.40
C GLU A 26 -0.23 1.01 11.91
N PRO A 27 -0.18 2.30 12.27
CA PRO A 27 0.99 3.12 12.01
C PRO A 27 2.19 2.64 12.84
N PRO A 28 3.44 2.89 12.39
CA PRO A 28 4.62 2.54 13.17
C PRO A 28 4.62 3.18 14.56
N SER A 29 5.15 2.48 15.55
CA SER A 29 5.32 2.98 16.91
C SER A 29 6.18 4.26 16.90
N GLY A 30 5.82 5.27 17.69
CA GLY A 30 6.54 6.55 17.76
C GLY A 30 6.00 7.65 16.83
N TRP A 31 5.11 7.30 15.91
CA TRP A 31 4.48 8.26 15.00
C TRP A 31 3.49 9.24 15.69
N GLN A 32 3.20 8.99 16.98
CA GLN A 32 2.53 9.93 17.92
C GLN A 32 3.49 10.84 18.71
N GLY A 33 4.78 10.90 18.37
CA GLY A 33 5.74 11.85 18.96
C GLY A 33 6.68 11.28 20.02
N ILE A 34 7.02 9.99 19.94
CA ILE A 34 8.10 9.39 20.74
C ILE A 34 9.13 8.86 19.74
N GLU A 35 10.16 9.65 19.50
CA GLU A 35 11.41 9.18 18.89
C GLU A 35 11.91 8.01 19.78
N ASP A 36 12.26 6.87 19.19
CA ASP A 36 12.81 5.65 19.84
C ASP A 36 11.91 4.43 20.04
N ALA A 37 10.76 4.33 19.38
CA ALA A 37 10.15 3.01 19.17
C ALA A 37 10.65 2.42 17.84
N SER A 38 11.44 1.35 17.92
CA SER A 38 12.05 0.67 16.78
C SER A 38 11.06 0.47 15.63
N ASN A 39 11.38 1.05 14.47
CA ASN A 39 10.66 0.90 13.20
C ASN A 39 10.61 -0.56 12.68
N SER A 40 11.10 -1.52 13.47
CA SER A 40 11.29 -2.94 13.13
C SER A 40 10.01 -3.74 13.01
N LEU A 41 8.88 -3.24 13.54
CA LEU A 41 7.57 -3.89 13.43
C LEU A 41 6.68 -3.29 12.33
N HIS A 42 7.18 -2.29 11.59
CA HIS A 42 6.41 -1.68 10.51
C HIS A 42 6.31 -2.64 9.31
N LEU A 43 5.12 -3.17 9.05
CA LEU A 43 4.89 -4.06 7.91
C LEU A 43 5.03 -3.32 6.56
N LEU A 44 4.49 -2.11 6.47
CA LEU A 44 4.34 -1.37 5.19
C LEU A 44 5.60 -0.59 4.80
N THR A 45 6.68 -1.33 4.60
CA THR A 45 7.99 -0.80 4.19
C THR A 45 8.21 -0.93 2.68
N PRO A 46 9.19 -0.20 2.11
CA PRO A 46 9.59 -0.39 0.71
C PRO A 46 9.93 -1.83 0.35
N ALA A 47 10.59 -2.57 1.25
CA ALA A 47 10.95 -3.96 1.03
C ALA A 47 9.69 -4.84 0.91
N PHE A 48 8.71 -4.62 1.79
CA PHE A 48 7.43 -5.33 1.72
C PHE A 48 6.67 -5.00 0.44
N PHE A 49 6.61 -3.72 0.02
CA PHE A 49 5.95 -3.35 -1.23
C PHE A 49 6.61 -3.96 -2.47
N ARG A 50 7.94 -4.12 -2.49
CA ARG A 50 8.62 -4.87 -3.58
C ARG A 50 8.25 -6.34 -3.58
N ALA A 51 8.21 -6.97 -2.40
CA ALA A 51 7.77 -8.36 -2.27
C ALA A 51 6.31 -8.54 -2.71
N LEU A 52 5.45 -7.59 -2.34
CA LEU A 52 4.04 -7.58 -2.72
C LEU A 52 3.85 -7.39 -4.22
N HIS A 53 4.56 -6.43 -4.82
CA HIS A 53 4.56 -6.23 -6.28
C HIS A 53 5.01 -7.49 -7.04
N ARG A 54 6.00 -8.22 -6.53
CA ARG A 54 6.47 -9.48 -7.16
C ARG A 54 5.35 -10.54 -7.22
N VAL A 55 4.53 -10.65 -6.18
CA VAL A 55 3.49 -11.69 -6.10
C VAL A 55 2.20 -11.26 -6.81
N LEU A 56 1.98 -9.96 -7.00
CA LEU A 56 0.88 -9.46 -7.82
C LEU A 56 1.06 -9.86 -9.29
N ARG A 57 -0.03 -10.30 -9.93
CA ARG A 57 -0.06 -10.47 -11.38
C ARG A 57 0.03 -9.11 -12.09
N PRO A 58 0.40 -9.05 -13.37
CA PRO A 58 0.20 -7.85 -14.18
C PRO A 58 -1.26 -7.39 -14.09
N SER A 59 -1.47 -6.08 -13.90
CA SER A 59 -2.80 -5.48 -13.64
C SER A 59 -3.49 -5.96 -12.35
N GLY A 60 -2.73 -6.55 -11.42
CA GLY A 60 -3.20 -6.79 -10.06
C GLY A 60 -3.23 -5.50 -9.25
N TYR A 61 -4.08 -5.44 -8.22
CA TYR A 61 -4.28 -4.22 -7.44
C TYR A 61 -3.81 -4.37 -6.00
N LEU A 62 -3.24 -3.29 -5.47
CA LEU A 62 -3.05 -3.08 -4.05
C LEU A 62 -4.00 -1.98 -3.59
N THR A 63 -4.85 -2.30 -2.61
CA THR A 63 -5.68 -1.32 -1.92
C THR A 63 -5.26 -1.27 -0.46
N ILE A 64 -4.94 -0.06 0.02
CA ILE A 64 -4.67 0.20 1.44
C ILE A 64 -5.77 1.11 1.95
N PHE A 65 -6.45 0.67 3.00
CA PHE A 65 -7.51 1.43 3.64
C PHE A 65 -7.13 1.75 5.08
N SER A 66 -7.28 3.01 5.51
CA SER A 66 -7.02 3.43 6.89
C SER A 66 -7.85 4.67 7.22
N ASP A 67 -8.20 4.79 8.49
CA ASP A 67 -8.82 5.97 9.11
C ASP A 67 -7.79 7.04 9.51
N ASN A 68 -6.49 6.76 9.36
CA ASN A 68 -5.42 7.68 9.70
C ASN A 68 -4.89 8.42 8.46
N GLY A 69 -5.47 9.60 8.19
CA GLY A 69 -5.15 10.37 6.98
C GLY A 69 -3.68 10.78 6.85
N ARG A 70 -3.01 11.14 7.95
CA ARG A 70 -1.58 11.49 7.90
C ARG A 70 -0.76 10.24 7.52
N TYR A 71 -1.20 9.03 7.91
CA TYR A 71 -0.45 7.79 7.68
C TYR A 71 -0.61 7.38 6.23
N CYS A 72 -1.84 7.49 5.71
CA CYS A 72 -2.12 7.35 4.28
C CYS A 72 -1.24 8.26 3.42
N ARG A 73 -1.06 9.54 3.78
CA ARG A 73 -0.15 10.43 3.04
C ARG A 73 1.30 9.97 3.10
N SER A 74 1.77 9.52 4.26
CA SER A 74 3.12 8.98 4.41
C SER A 74 3.33 7.74 3.53
N LEU A 75 2.36 6.81 3.52
CA LEU A 75 2.40 5.61 2.67
C LEU A 75 2.37 5.98 1.18
N ALA A 76 1.52 6.93 0.80
CA ALA A 76 1.44 7.42 -0.58
C ALA A 76 2.77 8.07 -1.02
N ALA A 77 3.42 8.83 -0.15
CA ALA A 77 4.74 9.40 -0.42
C ALA A 77 5.81 8.31 -0.60
N THR A 78 5.83 7.30 0.28
CA THR A 78 6.73 6.14 0.17
C THR A 78 6.51 5.43 -1.17
N LEU A 79 5.28 5.04 -1.47
CA LEU A 79 4.91 4.35 -2.72
C LEU A 79 5.24 5.20 -3.96
N GLY A 80 4.94 6.50 -3.91
CA GLY A 80 5.19 7.45 -5.00
C GLY A 80 6.68 7.67 -5.29
N ALA A 81 7.56 7.38 -4.34
CA ALA A 81 9.01 7.41 -4.51
C ALA A 81 9.58 6.10 -5.07
N MET A 82 8.86 4.98 -4.98
CA MET A 82 9.35 3.67 -5.40
C MET A 82 9.43 3.53 -6.91
N ARG A 83 10.51 2.92 -7.39
CA ARG A 83 10.79 2.69 -8.81
C ARG A 83 11.15 1.24 -9.07
N VAL A 84 10.93 0.79 -10.31
CA VAL A 84 11.28 -0.58 -10.74
C VAL A 84 12.80 -0.82 -10.62
N SER A 85 13.61 0.17 -10.98
CA SER A 85 15.06 0.23 -10.73
C SER A 85 15.44 1.59 -10.12
N GLU A 86 16.63 1.68 -9.53
CA GLU A 86 17.16 2.94 -8.97
C GLU A 86 17.71 3.90 -10.05
N GLU A 87 17.53 3.55 -11.33
CA GLU A 87 17.97 4.37 -12.44
C GLU A 87 17.08 5.60 -12.62
N SER A 88 17.70 6.72 -12.99
CA SER A 88 16.97 7.95 -13.28
C SER A 88 16.01 7.74 -14.45
N GLY A 89 14.72 8.02 -14.24
CA GLY A 89 13.67 7.84 -15.26
C GLY A 89 13.02 6.45 -15.28
N ALA A 90 13.40 5.54 -14.39
CA ALA A 90 12.70 4.27 -14.24
C ALA A 90 11.19 4.49 -13.97
N PRO A 91 10.31 3.60 -14.45
CA PRO A 91 8.88 3.70 -14.17
C PRO A 91 8.59 3.49 -12.67
N PRO A 92 7.47 4.04 -12.16
CA PRO A 92 7.02 3.77 -10.80
C PRO A 92 6.77 2.29 -10.60
N LEU A 93 7.07 1.79 -9.40
CA LEU A 93 6.82 0.38 -9.06
C LEU A 93 5.30 0.08 -9.03
N LEU A 94 4.51 1.03 -8.54
CA LEU A 94 3.06 0.95 -8.48
C LEU A 94 2.49 2.27 -9.01
N SER A 95 1.46 2.17 -9.85
CA SER A 95 0.73 3.32 -10.39
C SER A 95 -0.72 3.28 -9.91
N SER A 96 -1.29 4.43 -9.57
CA SER A 96 -2.71 4.53 -9.24
C SER A 96 -3.58 4.65 -10.49
N GLU A 97 -4.61 3.81 -10.57
CA GLU A 97 -5.69 3.98 -11.53
C GLU A 97 -6.79 4.89 -10.98
N VAL A 98 -7.70 5.35 -11.85
CA VAL A 98 -8.90 6.06 -11.40
C VAL A 98 -9.87 5.06 -10.80
N VAL A 99 -10.18 5.21 -9.51
CA VAL A 99 -11.27 4.44 -8.88
C VAL A 99 -12.60 5.04 -9.30
N ALA A 100 -13.44 4.23 -9.95
CA ALA A 100 -14.79 4.65 -10.35
C ALA A 100 -15.63 4.99 -9.11
N GLY A 101 -16.34 6.12 -9.14
CA GLY A 101 -17.17 6.58 -8.02
C GLY A 101 -16.43 7.41 -6.97
N ALA A 102 -15.10 7.53 -7.04
CA ALA A 102 -14.37 8.46 -6.20
C ALA A 102 -14.56 9.91 -6.68
N SER A 103 -15.02 10.78 -5.79
CA SER A 103 -15.33 12.19 -6.12
C SER A 103 -14.14 13.13 -5.97
N SER A 104 -13.14 12.78 -5.16
CA SER A 104 -11.93 13.57 -4.96
C SER A 104 -10.73 12.72 -4.55
N PHE A 105 -9.53 13.19 -4.92
CA PHE A 105 -8.27 12.59 -4.51
C PHE A 105 -7.19 13.66 -4.31
N GLU A 106 -6.24 13.36 -3.43
CA GLU A 106 -4.97 14.06 -3.29
C GLU A 106 -3.91 13.32 -4.12
N GLN A 107 -3.20 14.02 -5.02
CA GLN A 107 -2.12 13.42 -5.81
C GLN A 107 -0.79 13.56 -5.05
N ILE A 108 -0.15 12.43 -4.75
CA ILE A 108 1.13 12.37 -4.03
C ILE A 108 2.10 11.54 -4.87
N GLY A 109 2.98 12.20 -5.63
CA GLY A 109 3.86 11.53 -6.59
C GLY A 109 3.05 10.79 -7.67
N SER A 110 3.30 9.49 -7.85
CA SER A 110 2.52 8.62 -8.76
C SER A 110 1.26 8.01 -8.13
N VAL A 111 0.97 8.34 -6.87
CA VAL A 111 -0.10 7.71 -6.09
C VAL A 111 -1.25 8.68 -5.86
N ARG A 112 -2.48 8.17 -5.97
CA ARG A 112 -3.70 8.89 -5.62
C ARG A 112 -4.20 8.44 -4.27
N LEU A 113 -4.33 9.39 -3.36
CA LEU A 113 -4.97 9.19 -2.06
C LEU A 113 -6.43 9.63 -2.17
N TYR A 114 -7.33 8.66 -2.08
CA TYR A 114 -8.77 8.90 -2.09
C TYR A 114 -9.31 9.15 -0.69
N HIS A 115 -10.30 10.04 -0.58
CA HIS A 115 -11.00 10.32 0.67
C HIS A 115 -12.46 9.85 0.59
N GLY A 116 -13.00 9.41 1.71
CA GLY A 116 -14.40 8.98 1.83
C GLY A 116 -14.53 7.50 2.16
N VAL A 117 -15.68 6.93 1.80
CA VAL A 117 -16.00 5.52 2.04
C VAL A 117 -15.68 4.72 0.77
N PRO A 118 -14.78 3.71 0.83
CA PRO A 118 -14.46 2.89 -0.32
C PRO A 118 -15.65 2.02 -0.74
N GLY A 119 -15.82 1.81 -2.05
CA GLY A 119 -16.82 0.91 -2.59
C GLY A 119 -16.39 -0.57 -2.57
N PRO A 120 -17.29 -1.49 -2.98
CA PRO A 120 -17.02 -2.93 -3.05
C PRO A 120 -15.78 -3.30 -3.89
N GLU A 121 -15.49 -2.53 -4.93
CA GLU A 121 -14.32 -2.68 -5.80
C GLU A 121 -12.98 -2.50 -5.08
N CYS A 122 -12.98 -1.78 -3.96
CA CYS A 122 -11.83 -1.57 -3.10
C CYS A 122 -11.67 -2.67 -2.03
N GLY A 123 -12.45 -3.76 -2.11
CA GLY A 123 -12.44 -4.83 -1.11
C GLY A 123 -13.12 -4.44 0.21
N HIS A 124 -13.91 -3.37 0.23
CA HIS A 124 -14.70 -2.94 1.38
C HIS A 124 -16.19 -3.24 1.17
N ARG A 125 -16.80 -4.01 2.07
CA ARG A 125 -18.25 -4.25 2.09
C ARG A 125 -18.83 -3.71 3.39
N ARG A 126 -19.84 -2.84 3.29
CA ARG A 126 -20.73 -2.53 4.43
C ARG A 126 -21.78 -3.62 4.54
N TYR A 127 -22.00 -4.11 5.75
CA TYR A 127 -23.19 -4.88 6.07
C TYR A 127 -24.33 -3.88 6.26
N GLU A 128 -25.39 -4.02 5.46
CA GLU A 128 -26.67 -3.31 5.67
C GLU A 128 -27.46 -3.95 6.81
#